data_AF-A0A9E8N6I2-F1
#
_entry.id   AF-A0A9E8N6I2-F1
#
_cell.length_a   1.000
_cell.length_b   1.000
_cell.length_c   1.000
_cell.angle_alpha   90.00
_cell.angle_beta   90.00
_cell.angle_gamma   90.00
#
_symmetry.space_group_name_H-M   'P 1'
#
loop_
_entity.id
_entity.type
_entity.pdbx_description
1 polymer ?
#
loop_
_entity_poly.entity_id
_entity_poly.type
_entity_poly.pdbx_seq_one_letter_code
_entity_poly.pdbx_strand_id
1 'polypeptide(L)'
;MINPLRYNVADARLAFSGRHELIPMSKDKLSTFNLRHQEVLSFYGLELIDGTIFMIDDRGNGRSNLGVFRSKQLRQTVILAAALPAVAVAIDGFGALKNVPKDLQTPALIDQFKRRNDRTAAQVMSEVLQITTENFDVGEEVIVESIITEGVRVKPGIEIGGNPTIPVGALFGKDEHCSRYGRGLNKEVSKLSMGSDVIDGTGKTVKGGHSSLTALFITESGFKRHLPDIYVERWMTGAMFPEFNPRETNLQEEVKIIADACGKKDFSEITAYFLDRPRHHTTMDRLNALGVATPFDKDGDLFPALVMGLAGLCFPDGRGLHSMIGEIGGSAEWVVGSLPLVWRGGQSLGMLTSQSSLTRKDLAPEELWNERFHYTEEELILLQDARFEQKPFFTVSDIMENPFAGGVSAFCAISDNYFFPPLEGVKVDREQGLITTNTLMINSLGNIEHWQLTFKCVEGFNVTAEKMRSPKAELRAFDKAKIEEKIKTMASNDVKRFRLKQFFVNDYYPAIIHTAGKMIVLEKTVEALIARGAFSELDRDIVKATTKAVPEWFTAAA
;
A
#
# COMPACT_ATOMS: atom_id res chain seq x y z
N MET A 1 23.27 -24.65 15.94
CA MET A 1 21.99 -25.31 16.30
C MET A 1 20.86 -24.52 15.65
N ILE A 2 19.84 -25.18 15.10
CA ILE A 2 18.64 -24.48 14.59
C ILE A 2 17.90 -23.94 15.81
N ASN A 3 17.71 -22.62 15.89
CA ASN A 3 16.96 -21.99 16.97
C ASN A 3 15.46 -22.23 16.73
N PRO A 4 14.76 -23.04 17.56
CA PRO A 4 13.36 -23.40 17.32
C PRO A 4 12.40 -22.21 17.48
N LEU A 5 12.87 -21.10 18.08
CA LEU A 5 12.09 -19.88 18.25
C LEU A 5 12.16 -18.97 17.01
N ARG A 6 13.05 -19.22 16.05
CA ARG A 6 13.25 -18.40 14.86
C ARG A 6 12.93 -19.22 13.62
N TYR A 7 11.81 -18.91 12.97
CA TYR A 7 11.30 -19.72 11.86
C TYR A 7 10.62 -18.87 10.78
N ASN A 8 10.70 -19.37 9.55
CA ASN A 8 10.10 -18.72 8.40
C ASN A 8 8.59 -19.04 8.36
N VAL A 9 7.75 -18.03 8.15
CA VAL A 9 6.30 -18.18 8.02
C VAL A 9 5.93 -19.10 6.85
N ALA A 10 6.75 -19.14 5.79
CA ALA A 10 6.53 -20.05 4.67
C ALA A 10 6.55 -21.54 5.07
N ASP A 11 7.36 -21.87 6.08
CA ASP A 11 7.54 -23.22 6.60
C ASP A 11 6.62 -23.51 7.79
N ALA A 12 6.12 -22.46 8.46
CA ALA A 12 5.24 -22.52 9.62
C ALA A 12 3.98 -21.66 9.39
N ARG A 13 3.18 -22.00 8.39
CA ARG A 13 1.98 -21.23 8.00
C ARG A 13 1.00 -21.16 9.15
N LEU A 14 0.34 -20.01 9.30
CA LEU A 14 -0.70 -19.88 10.29
C LEU A 14 -1.96 -20.64 9.86
N ALA A 15 -2.66 -21.22 10.83
CA ALA A 15 -4.02 -21.67 10.69
C ALA A 15 -4.99 -20.60 11.21
N PHE A 16 -6.19 -20.53 10.63
CA PHE A 16 -7.26 -19.69 11.12
C PHE A 16 -8.46 -20.53 11.57
N SER A 17 -8.80 -20.42 12.86
CA SER A 17 -9.97 -21.06 13.46
C SER A 17 -10.91 -20.05 14.13
N GLY A 18 -10.77 -18.77 13.81
CA GLY A 18 -11.61 -17.70 14.31
C GLY A 18 -12.97 -17.65 13.59
N ARG A 19 -13.76 -16.60 13.87
CA ARG A 19 -15.03 -16.38 13.17
C ARG A 19 -14.79 -16.15 11.69
N HIS A 20 -15.58 -16.82 10.85
CA HIS A 20 -15.58 -16.69 9.39
C HIS A 20 -17.02 -16.90 8.90
N GLU A 21 -17.92 -16.01 9.32
CA GLU A 21 -19.35 -16.19 9.07
C GLU A 21 -19.72 -15.74 7.66
N LEU A 22 -20.22 -16.68 6.85
CA LEU A 22 -20.55 -16.47 5.44
C LEU A 22 -21.88 -15.71 5.28
N ILE A 23 -21.84 -14.57 4.59
CA ILE A 23 -22.99 -13.74 4.25
C ILE A 23 -23.04 -13.56 2.72
N PRO A 24 -23.86 -14.32 1.98
CA PRO A 24 -23.94 -14.20 0.53
C PRO A 24 -24.63 -12.89 0.13
N MET A 25 -24.21 -12.29 -0.98
CA MET A 25 -24.89 -11.14 -1.57
C MET A 25 -26.15 -11.62 -2.30
N SER A 26 -27.31 -11.05 -1.93
CA SER A 26 -28.54 -11.27 -2.68
C SER A 26 -28.45 -10.66 -4.07
N LYS A 27 -29.33 -11.10 -4.99
CA LYS A 27 -29.45 -10.51 -6.33
C LYS A 27 -29.64 -8.98 -6.29
N ASP A 28 -30.44 -8.48 -5.35
CA ASP A 28 -30.65 -7.04 -5.18
C ASP A 28 -29.37 -6.32 -4.75
N LYS A 29 -28.56 -6.93 -3.87
CA LYS A 29 -27.27 -6.38 -3.46
C LYS A 29 -26.28 -6.35 -4.62
N LEU A 30 -26.23 -7.41 -5.44
CA LEU A 30 -25.39 -7.46 -6.65
C LEU A 30 -25.82 -6.40 -7.66
N SER A 31 -27.12 -6.29 -7.94
CA SER A 31 -27.67 -5.27 -8.85
C SER A 31 -27.36 -3.84 -8.35
N THR A 32 -27.56 -3.58 -7.06
CA THR A 32 -27.25 -2.28 -6.45
C THR A 32 -25.75 -1.98 -6.49
N PHE A 33 -24.89 -2.98 -6.30
CA PHE A 33 -23.44 -2.81 -6.40
C PHE A 33 -23.05 -2.44 -7.83
N ASN A 34 -23.53 -3.20 -8.83
CA ASN A 34 -23.27 -2.91 -10.24
C ASN A 34 -23.75 -1.51 -10.63
N LEU A 35 -24.93 -1.08 -10.17
CA LEU A 35 -25.45 0.27 -10.44
C LEU A 35 -24.56 1.36 -9.85
N ARG A 36 -24.14 1.23 -8.58
CA ARG A 36 -23.28 2.23 -7.91
C ARG A 36 -21.89 2.36 -8.51
N HIS A 37 -21.38 1.26 -9.07
CA HIS A 37 -20.03 1.17 -9.61
C HIS A 37 -20.01 1.00 -11.13
N GLN A 38 -21.11 1.34 -11.80
CA GLN A 38 -21.31 1.09 -13.22
C GLN A 38 -20.20 1.71 -14.07
N GLU A 39 -19.81 2.95 -13.77
CA GLU A 39 -18.75 3.66 -14.50
C GLU A 39 -17.41 2.92 -14.42
N VAL A 40 -16.99 2.52 -13.21
CA VAL A 40 -15.75 1.77 -13.00
C VAL A 40 -15.80 0.40 -13.67
N LEU A 41 -16.90 -0.34 -13.48
CA LEU A 41 -17.03 -1.69 -14.01
C LEU A 41 -17.10 -1.69 -15.55
N SER A 42 -17.88 -0.79 -16.14
CA SER A 42 -17.98 -0.63 -17.60
C SER A 42 -16.66 -0.18 -18.22
N PHE A 43 -15.90 0.67 -17.53
CA PHE A 43 -14.58 1.11 -17.98
C PHE A 43 -13.63 -0.06 -18.25
N TYR A 44 -13.68 -1.11 -17.41
CA TYR A 44 -12.89 -2.34 -17.60
C TYR A 44 -13.65 -3.50 -18.27
N GLY A 45 -14.91 -3.30 -18.67
CA GLY A 45 -15.74 -4.35 -19.25
C GLY A 45 -16.01 -5.48 -18.25
N LEU A 46 -16.37 -5.13 -17.01
CA LEU A 46 -16.66 -6.05 -15.92
C LEU A 46 -18.14 -5.95 -15.48
N GLU A 47 -18.66 -7.03 -14.93
CA GLU A 47 -19.93 -7.08 -14.22
C GLU A 47 -19.75 -7.97 -12.98
N LEU A 48 -20.19 -7.52 -11.80
CA LEU A 48 -20.20 -8.37 -10.60
C LEU A 48 -21.37 -9.36 -10.70
N ILE A 49 -21.07 -10.66 -10.78
CA ILE A 49 -22.08 -11.71 -10.94
C ILE A 49 -22.31 -12.54 -9.68
N ASP A 50 -21.35 -12.54 -8.75
CA ASP A 50 -21.45 -13.21 -7.46
C ASP A 50 -20.59 -12.51 -6.42
N GLY A 51 -21.00 -12.60 -5.16
CA GLY A 51 -20.31 -11.94 -4.06
C GLY A 51 -20.67 -12.53 -2.72
N THR A 52 -19.66 -12.75 -1.89
CA THR A 52 -19.82 -13.27 -0.54
C THR A 52 -18.98 -12.43 0.42
N ILE A 53 -19.58 -12.03 1.54
CA ILE A 53 -18.91 -11.30 2.61
C ILE A 53 -18.76 -12.25 3.79
N PHE A 54 -17.54 -12.47 4.25
CA PHE A 54 -17.27 -13.24 5.46
C PHE A 54 -17.00 -12.27 6.62
N MET A 55 -17.85 -12.31 7.64
CA MET A 55 -17.64 -11.50 8.84
C MET A 55 -16.57 -12.16 9.71
N ILE A 56 -15.48 -11.43 9.97
CA ILE A 56 -14.33 -11.89 10.75
C ILE A 56 -14.39 -11.33 12.17
N ASP A 57 -14.69 -10.04 12.30
CA ASP A 57 -14.85 -9.35 13.58
C ASP A 57 -15.84 -8.19 13.42
N ASP A 58 -16.76 -8.04 14.37
CA ASP A 58 -17.77 -6.97 14.42
C ASP A 58 -17.97 -6.42 15.84
N ARG A 59 -16.98 -6.63 16.74
CA ARG A 59 -17.07 -6.24 18.15
C ARG A 59 -17.31 -4.74 18.35
N GLY A 60 -17.07 -3.93 17.32
CA GLY A 60 -17.40 -2.52 17.28
C GLY A 60 -16.49 -1.67 18.17
N ASN A 61 -15.88 -0.66 17.57
CA ASN A 61 -15.07 0.33 18.27
C ASN A 61 -15.92 1.55 18.58
N GLY A 62 -16.32 1.70 19.85
CA GLY A 62 -17.14 2.81 20.33
C GLY A 62 -16.49 4.20 20.22
N ARG A 63 -15.22 4.29 19.78
CA ARG A 63 -14.52 5.56 19.55
C ARG A 63 -14.82 6.17 18.16
N SER A 64 -15.39 5.42 17.22
CA SER A 64 -15.65 5.88 15.85
C SER A 64 -17.13 6.09 15.52
N ASN A 65 -17.44 6.94 14.54
CA ASN A 65 -18.80 7.27 14.10
C ASN A 65 -19.06 7.08 12.58
N LEU A 66 -18.13 6.41 11.88
CA LEU A 66 -18.02 6.24 10.41
C LEU A 66 -17.91 7.52 9.57
N GLY A 67 -18.25 8.70 10.09
CA GLY A 67 -18.23 9.95 9.33
C GLY A 67 -18.90 9.84 7.96
N VAL A 68 -18.22 10.34 6.93
CA VAL A 68 -18.66 10.23 5.52
C VAL A 68 -18.77 8.78 5.00
N PHE A 69 -18.08 7.82 5.62
CA PHE A 69 -18.11 6.41 5.24
C PHE A 69 -19.42 5.72 5.61
N ARG A 70 -20.43 6.46 6.09
CA ARG A 70 -21.83 6.01 6.03
C ARG A 70 -22.27 5.71 4.60
N SER A 71 -21.72 6.43 3.61
CA SER A 71 -21.90 6.12 2.19
C SER A 71 -21.40 4.71 1.87
N LYS A 72 -22.31 3.85 1.40
CA LYS A 72 -21.96 2.49 0.97
C LYS A 72 -21.10 2.50 -0.29
N GLN A 73 -21.36 3.42 -1.21
CA GLN A 73 -20.60 3.56 -2.44
C GLN A 73 -19.14 3.85 -2.12
N LEU A 74 -18.86 4.86 -1.27
CA LEU A 74 -17.49 5.20 -0.86
C LEU A 74 -16.73 4.01 -0.23
N ARG A 75 -17.37 3.26 0.68
CA ARG A 75 -16.74 2.06 1.28
C ARG A 75 -16.44 0.98 0.24
N GLN A 76 -17.39 0.72 -0.66
CA GLN A 76 -17.24 -0.28 -1.71
C GLN A 76 -16.20 0.13 -2.76
N THR A 77 -16.06 1.44 -3.03
CA THR A 77 -15.00 1.97 -3.88
C THR A 77 -13.63 1.67 -3.32
N VAL A 78 -13.42 1.80 -2.00
CA VAL A 78 -12.13 1.45 -1.39
C VAL A 78 -11.81 -0.03 -1.61
N ILE A 79 -12.82 -0.90 -1.54
CA ILE A 79 -12.67 -2.34 -1.83
C ILE A 79 -12.30 -2.56 -3.31
N LEU A 80 -12.98 -1.90 -4.25
CA LEU A 80 -12.66 -1.98 -5.68
C LEU A 80 -11.27 -1.41 -6.02
N ALA A 81 -10.86 -0.34 -5.34
CA ALA A 81 -9.56 0.28 -5.50
C ALA A 81 -8.41 -0.59 -4.97
N ALA A 82 -8.68 -1.61 -4.15
CA ALA A 82 -7.75 -2.71 -3.90
C ALA A 82 -7.94 -3.86 -4.90
N ALA A 83 -9.19 -4.28 -5.15
CA ALA A 83 -9.49 -5.48 -5.92
C ALA A 83 -9.01 -5.40 -7.38
N LEU A 84 -9.34 -4.32 -8.10
CA LEU A 84 -9.04 -4.24 -9.53
C LEU A 84 -7.53 -4.10 -9.84
N PRO A 85 -6.74 -3.34 -9.06
CA PRO A 85 -5.28 -3.40 -9.17
C PRO A 85 -4.70 -4.80 -8.98
N ALA A 86 -5.20 -5.56 -7.99
CA ALA A 86 -4.77 -6.95 -7.79
C ALA A 86 -5.12 -7.84 -8.99
N VAL A 87 -6.30 -7.65 -9.60
CA VAL A 87 -6.68 -8.33 -10.86
C VAL A 87 -5.71 -8.00 -11.99
N ALA A 88 -5.43 -6.73 -12.22
CA ALA A 88 -4.55 -6.28 -13.29
C ALA A 88 -3.15 -6.88 -13.16
N VAL A 89 -2.64 -6.98 -11.92
CA VAL A 89 -1.37 -7.65 -11.62
C VAL A 89 -1.49 -9.17 -11.78
N ALA A 90 -2.58 -9.81 -11.35
CA ALA A 90 -2.75 -11.26 -11.47
C ALA A 90 -2.82 -11.74 -12.93
N ILE A 91 -3.40 -10.95 -13.83
CA ILE A 91 -3.57 -11.29 -15.25
C ILE A 91 -2.23 -11.47 -15.98
N ASP A 92 -1.31 -10.51 -15.84
CA ASP A 92 -0.07 -10.45 -16.64
C ASP A 92 1.21 -10.30 -15.78
N GLY A 93 1.08 -9.96 -14.49
CA GLY A 93 2.15 -9.56 -13.58
C GLY A 93 2.62 -10.61 -12.58
N PHE A 94 1.69 -11.42 -12.05
CA PHE A 94 1.96 -12.41 -11.03
C PHE A 94 2.72 -13.61 -11.59
N GLY A 95 3.82 -13.99 -10.94
CA GLY A 95 4.65 -15.10 -11.38
C GLY A 95 5.33 -14.89 -12.72
N ALA A 96 5.45 -13.66 -13.22
CA ALA A 96 6.02 -13.38 -14.55
C ALA A 96 7.44 -13.94 -14.74
N LEU A 97 8.24 -14.07 -13.67
CA LEU A 97 9.57 -14.69 -13.74
C LEU A 97 9.54 -16.20 -14.00
N LYS A 98 8.42 -16.90 -13.71
CA LYS A 98 8.30 -18.34 -14.00
C LYS A 98 8.37 -18.63 -15.50
N ASN A 99 8.06 -17.65 -16.34
CA ASN A 99 8.14 -17.74 -17.79
C ASN A 99 9.53 -17.38 -18.35
N VAL A 100 10.50 -17.04 -17.49
CA VAL A 100 11.86 -16.66 -17.88
C VAL A 100 12.85 -17.73 -17.39
N PRO A 101 13.74 -18.26 -18.25
CA PRO A 101 14.81 -19.17 -17.83
C PRO A 101 15.63 -18.61 -16.66
N LYS A 102 15.98 -19.45 -15.67
CA LYS A 102 16.61 -19.01 -14.40
C LYS A 102 17.92 -18.25 -14.61
N ASP A 103 18.70 -18.63 -15.61
CA ASP A 103 19.96 -18.00 -16.02
C ASP A 103 19.78 -16.58 -16.58
N LEU A 104 18.59 -16.25 -17.08
CA LEU A 104 18.24 -14.93 -17.61
C LEU A 104 17.55 -14.03 -16.58
N GLN A 105 17.28 -14.51 -15.36
CA GLN A 105 16.63 -13.74 -14.29
C GLN A 105 17.63 -12.81 -13.58
N THR A 106 18.14 -11.82 -14.31
CA THR A 106 19.05 -10.81 -13.75
C THR A 106 18.34 -9.88 -12.76
N PRO A 107 19.06 -9.27 -11.80
CA PRO A 107 18.47 -8.26 -10.89
C PRO A 107 17.73 -7.14 -11.64
N ALA A 108 18.30 -6.65 -12.73
CA ALA A 108 17.70 -5.61 -13.56
C ALA A 108 16.36 -6.05 -14.18
N LEU A 109 16.25 -7.29 -14.65
CA LEU A 109 14.99 -7.83 -15.19
C LEU A 109 13.93 -7.98 -14.08
N ILE A 110 14.34 -8.45 -12.90
CA ILE A 110 13.46 -8.58 -11.74
C ILE A 110 12.88 -7.21 -11.37
N ASP A 111 13.73 -6.18 -11.29
CA ASP A 111 13.31 -4.82 -10.94
C ASP A 111 12.45 -4.19 -12.05
N GLN A 112 12.72 -4.49 -13.31
CA GLN A 112 11.85 -4.09 -14.43
C GLN A 112 10.44 -4.69 -14.29
N PHE A 113 10.32 -5.96 -13.87
CA PHE A 113 9.03 -6.61 -13.65
C PHE A 113 8.31 -6.06 -12.41
N LYS A 114 9.03 -5.76 -11.31
CA LYS A 114 8.45 -5.10 -10.14
C LYS A 114 7.86 -3.74 -10.53
N ARG A 115 8.67 -2.88 -11.15
CA ARG A 115 8.24 -1.57 -11.66
C ARG A 115 7.11 -1.64 -12.68
N ARG A 116 6.99 -2.74 -13.43
CA ARG A 116 5.85 -2.95 -14.32
C ARG A 116 4.58 -3.20 -13.52
N ASN A 117 4.64 -4.08 -12.52
CA ASN A 117 3.51 -4.42 -11.69
C ASN A 117 3.06 -3.20 -10.86
N ASP A 118 3.99 -2.48 -10.21
CA ASP A 118 3.70 -1.27 -9.44
C ASP A 118 2.98 -0.21 -10.28
N ARG A 119 3.46 0.02 -11.50
CA ARG A 119 2.80 0.93 -12.46
C ARG A 119 1.40 0.49 -12.82
N THR A 120 1.20 -0.79 -13.12
CA THR A 120 -0.13 -1.31 -13.47
C THR A 120 -1.08 -1.17 -12.27
N ALA A 121 -0.63 -1.50 -11.07
CA ALA A 121 -1.43 -1.37 -9.86
C ALA A 121 -1.78 0.11 -9.56
N ALA A 122 -0.78 0.99 -9.57
CA ALA A 122 -0.97 2.43 -9.36
C ALA A 122 -1.91 3.03 -10.42
N GLN A 123 -1.76 2.66 -11.70
CA GLN A 123 -2.64 3.11 -12.77
C GLN A 123 -4.09 2.75 -12.48
N VAL A 124 -4.38 1.47 -12.25
CA VAL A 124 -5.75 0.99 -12.05
C VAL A 124 -6.34 1.55 -10.76
N MET A 125 -5.53 1.69 -9.69
CA MET A 125 -5.99 2.27 -8.43
C MET A 125 -6.39 3.74 -8.62
N SER A 126 -5.55 4.55 -9.28
CA SER A 126 -5.86 5.95 -9.62
C SER A 126 -7.09 6.09 -10.52
N GLU A 127 -7.23 5.20 -11.51
CA GLU A 127 -8.40 5.19 -12.41
C GLU A 127 -9.69 4.91 -11.64
N VAL A 128 -9.72 3.88 -10.77
CA VAL A 128 -10.90 3.56 -9.94
C VAL A 128 -11.25 4.72 -9.01
N LEU A 129 -10.26 5.32 -8.36
CA LEU A 129 -10.46 6.45 -7.46
C LEU A 129 -11.03 7.65 -8.22
N GLN A 130 -10.36 8.08 -9.31
CA GLN A 130 -10.81 9.25 -10.07
C GLN A 130 -12.19 9.05 -10.68
N ILE A 131 -12.47 7.91 -11.32
CA ILE A 131 -13.78 7.63 -11.92
C ILE A 131 -14.86 7.70 -10.85
N THR A 132 -14.63 7.11 -9.67
CA THR A 132 -15.65 7.15 -8.62
C THR A 132 -15.85 8.57 -8.10
N THR A 133 -14.78 9.29 -7.77
CA THR A 133 -14.88 10.60 -7.12
C THR A 133 -15.46 11.67 -8.04
N GLU A 134 -15.37 11.49 -9.36
CA GLU A 134 -16.06 12.33 -10.36
C GLU A 134 -17.57 12.07 -10.43
N ASN A 135 -18.03 10.88 -10.06
CA ASN A 135 -19.41 10.42 -10.25
C ASN A 135 -20.24 10.37 -8.96
N PHE A 136 -19.77 10.96 -7.85
CA PHE A 136 -20.62 11.18 -6.69
C PHE A 136 -21.71 12.21 -6.97
N ASP A 137 -22.91 11.93 -6.46
CA ASP A 137 -24.05 12.82 -6.49
C ASP A 137 -23.75 14.13 -5.77
N VAL A 138 -24.44 15.20 -6.19
CA VAL A 138 -24.35 16.52 -5.55
C VAL A 138 -24.67 16.39 -4.06
N GLY A 139 -23.78 16.90 -3.21
CA GLY A 139 -23.90 16.80 -1.74
C GLY A 139 -23.26 15.56 -1.11
N GLU A 140 -22.81 14.57 -1.90
CA GLU A 140 -21.98 13.45 -1.43
C GLU A 140 -20.53 13.54 -1.95
N GLU A 141 -20.19 14.68 -2.54
CA GLU A 141 -18.94 14.89 -3.24
C GLU A 141 -17.73 14.81 -2.31
N VAL A 142 -16.65 14.24 -2.81
CA VAL A 142 -15.41 14.07 -2.06
C VAL A 142 -14.22 14.55 -2.86
N ILE A 143 -13.19 14.98 -2.14
CA ILE A 143 -11.83 15.05 -2.65
C ILE A 143 -10.97 14.12 -1.82
N VAL A 144 -10.22 13.24 -2.49
CA VAL A 144 -9.26 12.36 -1.84
C VAL A 144 -7.85 12.86 -2.17
N GLU A 145 -7.09 13.21 -1.14
CA GLU A 145 -5.66 13.53 -1.25
C GLU A 145 -4.81 12.31 -0.86
N SER A 146 -3.87 11.93 -1.72
CA SER A 146 -2.80 10.99 -1.32
C SER A 146 -1.82 11.70 -0.41
N ILE A 147 -1.62 11.19 0.79
CA ILE A 147 -0.77 11.82 1.80
C ILE A 147 0.47 11.00 2.13
N ILE A 148 0.46 9.70 1.80
CA ILE A 148 1.48 8.70 2.17
C ILE A 148 1.54 7.65 1.06
N THR A 149 2.75 7.37 0.56
CA THR A 149 3.01 6.28 -0.39
C THR A 149 4.44 5.77 -0.19
N GLU A 150 4.70 4.52 -0.57
CA GLU A 150 6.06 4.08 -0.90
C GLU A 150 6.45 4.80 -2.19
N GLY A 151 7.40 5.74 -2.14
CA GLY A 151 7.58 6.70 -3.21
C GLY A 151 9.03 7.06 -3.48
N VAL A 152 9.85 7.44 -2.52
CA VAL A 152 11.20 7.96 -2.85
C VAL A 152 12.25 7.49 -1.86
N ARG A 153 12.11 6.30 -1.27
CA ARG A 153 13.19 5.70 -0.47
C ARG A 153 14.49 5.70 -1.27
N VAL A 154 15.36 6.65 -0.98
CA VAL A 154 16.69 6.75 -1.60
C VAL A 154 17.50 5.59 -1.04
N LYS A 155 17.66 4.49 -1.79
CA LYS A 155 18.55 3.39 -1.38
C LYS A 155 19.96 3.71 -1.88
N PRO A 156 20.87 4.23 -1.03
CA PRO A 156 22.17 4.68 -1.48
C PRO A 156 22.92 3.52 -2.16
N GLY A 157 23.36 3.74 -3.40
CA GLY A 157 24.15 2.76 -4.16
C GLY A 157 23.40 1.54 -4.73
N ILE A 158 22.06 1.50 -4.71
CA ILE A 158 21.30 0.32 -5.21
C ILE A 158 20.15 0.71 -6.12
N GLU A 159 19.34 1.70 -5.74
CA GLU A 159 18.09 1.98 -6.44
C GLU A 159 18.01 3.44 -6.82
N ILE A 160 17.83 3.66 -8.12
CA ILE A 160 17.80 4.97 -8.69
C ILE A 160 16.36 5.28 -9.03
N GLY A 161 15.77 6.22 -8.30
CA GLY A 161 14.38 6.68 -8.47
C GLY A 161 13.34 5.73 -7.88
N GLY A 162 12.22 6.29 -7.49
CA GLY A 162 11.13 5.53 -6.88
C GLY A 162 10.38 4.64 -7.85
N ASN A 163 9.76 3.61 -7.30
CA ASN A 163 8.81 2.80 -8.04
C ASN A 163 7.60 3.66 -8.45
N PRO A 164 7.01 3.43 -9.64
CA PRO A 164 5.77 4.10 -10.02
C PRO A 164 4.69 3.87 -8.96
N THR A 165 4.04 4.93 -8.51
CA THR A 165 3.07 4.89 -7.41
C THR A 165 2.06 6.04 -7.52
N ILE A 166 1.13 6.15 -6.57
CA ILE A 166 0.28 7.34 -6.40
C ILE A 166 1.02 8.36 -5.51
N PRO A 167 1.49 9.49 -6.05
CA PRO A 167 2.35 10.39 -5.29
C PRO A 167 1.62 11.12 -4.17
N VAL A 168 2.37 11.47 -3.12
CA VAL A 168 1.90 12.43 -2.11
C VAL A 168 1.49 13.74 -2.80
N GLY A 169 0.31 14.25 -2.47
CA GLY A 169 -0.31 15.42 -3.06
C GLY A 169 -1.15 15.12 -4.30
N ALA A 170 -1.22 13.87 -4.78
CA ALA A 170 -2.20 13.50 -5.81
C ALA A 170 -3.62 13.75 -5.30
N LEU A 171 -4.47 14.36 -6.13
CA LEU A 171 -5.86 14.68 -5.81
C LEU A 171 -6.79 13.89 -6.72
N PHE A 172 -7.81 13.29 -6.12
CA PHE A 172 -8.92 12.64 -6.81
C PHE A 172 -10.24 13.31 -6.47
N GLY A 173 -11.01 13.67 -7.49
CA GLY A 173 -12.28 14.40 -7.34
C GLY A 173 -12.60 15.20 -8.60
N LYS A 174 -13.78 15.83 -8.61
CA LYS A 174 -14.17 16.72 -9.71
C LYS A 174 -13.16 17.85 -9.89
N ASP A 175 -12.88 18.22 -11.14
CA ASP A 175 -11.88 19.23 -11.48
C ASP A 175 -12.14 20.59 -10.79
N GLU A 176 -13.40 21.00 -10.66
CA GLU A 176 -13.79 22.23 -9.97
C GLU A 176 -13.35 22.22 -8.49
N HIS A 177 -13.48 21.07 -7.81
CA HIS A 177 -13.11 20.91 -6.41
C HIS A 177 -11.59 20.87 -6.27
N CYS A 178 -10.91 20.10 -7.12
CA CYS A 178 -9.45 20.01 -7.14
C CYS A 178 -8.79 21.37 -7.40
N SER A 179 -9.36 22.20 -8.28
CA SER A 179 -8.85 23.55 -8.59
C SER A 179 -8.90 24.52 -7.40
N ARG A 180 -9.80 24.26 -6.43
CA ARG A 180 -9.98 25.06 -5.21
C ARG A 180 -9.27 24.46 -4.00
N TYR A 181 -8.58 23.34 -4.17
CA TYR A 181 -7.83 22.70 -3.09
C TYR A 181 -6.84 23.69 -2.45
N GLY A 182 -6.88 23.80 -1.12
CA GLY A 182 -6.09 24.79 -0.35
C GLY A 182 -6.63 26.23 -0.34
N ARG A 183 -7.65 26.56 -1.15
CA ARG A 183 -8.29 27.90 -1.20
C ARG A 183 -9.68 27.96 -0.53
N GLY A 184 -10.09 26.86 0.10
CA GLY A 184 -11.41 26.67 0.70
C GLY A 184 -12.37 25.97 -0.25
N LEU A 185 -12.89 24.82 0.19
CA LEU A 185 -13.88 24.01 -0.51
C LEU A 185 -15.31 24.40 -0.08
N ASN A 186 -16.30 24.02 -0.89
CA ASN A 186 -17.71 24.14 -0.48
C ASN A 186 -17.97 23.22 0.74
N LYS A 187 -18.87 23.61 1.63
CA LYS A 187 -19.17 22.85 2.87
C LYS A 187 -19.70 21.43 2.61
N GLU A 188 -20.26 21.21 1.42
CA GLU A 188 -20.84 19.95 0.98
C GLU A 188 -19.78 18.97 0.43
N VAL A 189 -18.56 19.44 0.18
CA VAL A 189 -17.47 18.61 -0.33
C VAL A 189 -16.63 18.10 0.83
N SER A 190 -16.61 16.78 1.00
CA SER A 190 -15.84 16.14 2.06
C SER A 190 -14.37 15.97 1.66
N LYS A 191 -13.45 16.39 2.52
CA LYS A 191 -12.02 16.20 2.32
C LYS A 191 -11.56 14.90 2.98
N LEU A 192 -10.98 14.03 2.17
CA LEU A 192 -10.47 12.72 2.57
C LEU A 192 -8.96 12.63 2.32
N SER A 193 -8.30 11.79 3.10
CA SER A 193 -6.90 11.45 2.96
C SER A 193 -6.77 9.97 2.69
N MET A 194 -5.90 9.61 1.76
CA MET A 194 -5.56 8.22 1.47
C MET A 194 -4.07 7.95 1.66
N GLY A 195 -3.75 6.71 1.99
CA GLY A 195 -2.40 6.18 1.88
C GLY A 195 -2.45 4.83 1.20
N SER A 196 -1.40 4.51 0.43
CA SER A 196 -1.34 3.27 -0.32
C SER A 196 0.05 2.66 -0.32
N ASP A 197 0.07 1.34 -0.29
CA ASP A 197 1.15 0.54 -0.82
C ASP A 197 0.56 -0.23 -2.01
N VAL A 198 0.84 0.25 -3.21
CA VAL A 198 0.16 -0.24 -4.42
C VAL A 198 0.39 -1.73 -4.60
N ILE A 199 1.53 -2.27 -4.15
CA ILE A 199 1.82 -3.71 -4.05
C ILE A 199 2.75 -3.98 -2.86
N ASP A 200 2.20 -4.51 -1.77
CA ASP A 200 3.01 -5.13 -0.71
C ASP A 200 3.56 -6.48 -1.23
N GLY A 201 4.88 -6.66 -1.09
CA GLY A 201 5.59 -7.84 -1.60
C GLY A 201 5.81 -7.86 -3.12
N THR A 202 6.24 -6.73 -3.71
CA THR A 202 6.58 -6.62 -5.14
C THR A 202 7.49 -7.75 -5.64
N GLY A 203 8.50 -8.13 -4.85
CA GLY A 203 9.44 -9.20 -5.15
C GLY A 203 8.78 -10.58 -5.14
N LYS A 204 7.82 -10.81 -4.24
CA LYS A 204 7.03 -12.05 -4.18
C LYS A 204 6.08 -12.15 -5.37
N THR A 205 5.42 -11.05 -5.72
CA THR A 205 4.49 -10.99 -6.84
C THR A 205 5.15 -11.45 -8.14
N VAL A 206 6.33 -10.90 -8.50
CA VAL A 206 7.00 -11.27 -9.76
C VAL A 206 7.54 -12.71 -9.77
N LYS A 207 7.92 -13.25 -8.60
CA LYS A 207 8.38 -14.64 -8.43
C LYS A 207 7.23 -15.64 -8.34
N GLY A 208 6.01 -15.16 -8.13
CA GLY A 208 4.84 -16.01 -7.88
C GLY A 208 4.90 -16.68 -6.50
N GLY A 209 5.39 -15.92 -5.50
CA GLY A 209 5.36 -16.27 -4.07
C GLY A 209 4.00 -16.00 -3.44
N HIS A 210 3.94 -16.09 -2.11
CA HIS A 210 2.71 -15.99 -1.32
C HIS A 210 2.54 -14.62 -0.65
N SER A 211 1.36 -14.35 -0.10
CA SER A 211 1.06 -13.18 0.74
C SER A 211 1.42 -11.82 0.12
N SER A 212 1.39 -11.70 -1.20
CA SER A 212 1.45 -10.40 -1.87
C SER A 212 0.06 -9.85 -2.12
N LEU A 213 -0.10 -8.54 -2.01
CA LEU A 213 -1.40 -7.87 -2.04
C LEU A 213 -1.27 -6.42 -2.50
N THR A 214 -2.40 -5.81 -2.84
CA THR A 214 -2.51 -4.36 -3.02
C THR A 214 -3.17 -3.75 -1.79
N ALA A 215 -2.70 -2.59 -1.32
CA ALA A 215 -3.16 -2.00 -0.08
C ALA A 215 -3.48 -0.50 -0.20
N LEU A 216 -4.59 -0.10 0.41
CA LEU A 216 -4.88 1.30 0.67
C LEU A 216 -5.77 1.49 1.89
N PHE A 217 -5.71 2.69 2.45
CA PHE A 217 -6.76 3.23 3.30
C PHE A 217 -7.27 4.57 2.74
N ILE A 218 -8.52 4.89 3.05
CA ILE A 218 -9.09 6.23 2.91
C ILE A 218 -9.76 6.56 4.24
N THR A 219 -9.52 7.77 4.74
CA THR A 219 -10.08 8.28 5.98
C THR A 219 -10.47 9.74 5.82
N GLU A 220 -11.34 10.24 6.69
CA GLU A 220 -11.53 11.69 6.81
C GLU A 220 -10.20 12.39 7.05
N SER A 221 -10.00 13.53 6.41
CA SER A 221 -8.74 14.28 6.51
C SER A 221 -8.46 14.73 7.94
N GLY A 222 -7.17 14.86 8.25
CA GLY A 222 -6.71 15.31 9.56
C GLY A 222 -5.26 14.96 9.85
N PHE A 223 -4.46 14.65 8.83
CA PHE A 223 -3.05 14.36 9.03
C PHE A 223 -2.28 15.65 9.30
N LYS A 224 -1.60 15.69 10.45
CA LYS A 224 -0.79 16.81 10.92
C LYS A 224 0.61 16.79 10.35
N ARG A 225 1.09 15.60 9.97
CA ARG A 225 2.49 15.32 9.65
C ARG A 225 2.55 14.32 8.50
N HIS A 226 3.38 14.62 7.50
CA HIS A 226 3.80 13.64 6.51
C HIS A 226 5.03 12.93 7.05
N LEU A 227 5.01 11.60 7.12
CA LEU A 227 6.23 10.86 7.42
C LEU A 227 7.13 10.87 6.19
N PRO A 228 8.43 11.18 6.33
CA PRO A 228 9.36 10.99 5.24
C PRO A 228 9.42 9.50 4.87
N ASP A 229 9.71 9.21 3.61
CA ASP A 229 9.85 7.85 3.12
C ASP A 229 11.22 7.28 3.55
N ILE A 230 11.30 6.84 4.81
CA ILE A 230 12.47 6.30 5.50
C ILE A 230 12.05 5.08 6.35
N TYR A 231 13.00 4.40 7.00
CA TYR A 231 12.69 3.28 7.88
C TYR A 231 12.16 3.73 9.26
N VAL A 232 11.27 2.91 9.82
CA VAL A 232 10.66 3.04 11.13
C VAL A 232 10.91 1.76 11.92
N GLU A 233 11.56 1.87 13.07
CA GLU A 233 11.52 0.84 14.11
C GLU A 233 10.14 0.88 14.79
N ARG A 234 9.47 -0.26 14.91
CA ARG A 234 8.07 -0.33 15.32
C ARG A 234 7.80 -1.36 16.41
N TRP A 235 6.88 -0.98 17.29
CA TRP A 235 6.29 -1.83 18.31
C TRP A 235 4.78 -1.83 18.11
N MET A 236 4.24 -2.99 17.77
CA MET A 236 2.85 -3.14 17.36
C MET A 236 2.24 -4.34 18.06
N THR A 237 0.98 -4.23 18.47
CA THR A 237 0.18 -5.36 18.95
C THR A 237 -1.31 -5.09 18.76
N GLY A 238 -2.11 -6.15 18.73
CA GLY A 238 -3.57 -6.09 18.67
C GLY A 238 -4.25 -5.59 19.95
N ALA A 239 -3.48 -5.14 20.94
CA ALA A 239 -3.97 -4.56 22.19
C ALA A 239 -3.31 -3.20 22.49
N MET A 240 -3.96 -2.39 23.31
CA MET A 240 -3.40 -1.13 23.82
C MET A 240 -2.28 -1.41 24.84
N PHE A 241 -1.19 -0.64 24.79
CA PHE A 241 -0.09 -0.72 25.75
C PHE A 241 0.35 0.67 26.21
N PRO A 242 0.99 0.84 27.38
CA PRO A 242 1.59 2.11 27.76
C PRO A 242 2.65 2.54 26.75
N GLU A 243 2.57 3.78 26.23
CA GLU A 243 3.66 4.34 25.42
C GLU A 243 4.95 4.41 26.24
N PHE A 244 6.09 4.18 25.59
CA PHE A 244 7.41 4.24 26.21
C PHE A 244 8.40 4.90 25.24
N ASN A 245 9.52 5.41 25.77
CA ASN A 245 10.61 5.93 24.97
C ASN A 245 11.61 4.79 24.66
N PRO A 246 11.72 4.34 23.39
CA PRO A 246 12.65 3.26 23.03
C PRO A 246 14.13 3.56 23.31
N ARG A 247 14.48 4.84 23.56
CA ARG A 247 15.84 5.24 23.95
C ARG A 247 16.12 5.11 25.44
N GLU A 248 15.07 4.98 26.25
CA GLU A 248 15.16 4.89 27.72
C GLU A 248 14.75 3.51 28.24
N THR A 249 14.18 2.66 27.38
CA THR A 249 13.85 1.27 27.69
C THR A 249 14.91 0.31 27.18
N ASN A 250 14.95 -0.88 27.78
CA ASN A 250 15.62 -2.03 27.19
C ASN A 250 14.62 -3.05 26.64
N LEU A 251 15.10 -3.95 25.79
CA LEU A 251 14.27 -4.93 25.08
C LEU A 251 13.44 -5.83 26.02
N GLN A 252 13.94 -6.15 27.22
CA GLN A 252 13.19 -6.94 28.20
C GLN A 252 11.99 -6.17 28.76
N GLU A 253 12.14 -4.86 29.01
CA GLU A 253 11.03 -3.99 29.43
C GLU A 253 9.99 -3.84 28.32
N GLU A 254 10.43 -3.66 27.08
CA GLU A 254 9.55 -3.55 25.91
C GLU A 254 8.71 -4.83 25.71
N VAL A 255 9.36 -5.99 25.78
CA VAL A 255 8.67 -7.29 25.72
C VAL A 255 7.70 -7.44 26.86
N LYS A 256 8.06 -7.02 28.09
CA LYS A 256 7.16 -7.08 29.23
C LYS A 256 5.91 -6.23 29.02
N ILE A 257 6.06 -4.99 28.57
CA ILE A 257 4.95 -4.08 28.27
C ILE A 257 3.98 -4.72 27.27
N ILE A 258 4.51 -5.30 26.20
CA ILE A 258 3.70 -5.89 25.13
C ILE A 258 3.08 -7.23 25.55
N ALA A 259 3.81 -8.05 26.32
CA ALA A 259 3.30 -9.30 26.87
C ALA A 259 2.13 -9.06 27.83
N ASP A 260 2.28 -8.09 28.74
CA ASP A 260 1.23 -7.69 29.68
C ASP A 260 -0.02 -7.19 28.94
N ALA A 261 0.15 -6.39 27.88
CA ALA A 261 -0.95 -5.94 27.03
C ALA A 261 -1.66 -7.08 26.28
N CYS A 262 -0.92 -8.11 25.87
CA CYS A 262 -1.48 -9.32 25.25
C CYS A 262 -2.07 -10.31 26.27
N GLY A 263 -2.02 -10.00 27.58
CA GLY A 263 -2.47 -10.89 28.65
C GLY A 263 -1.60 -12.15 28.81
N LYS A 264 -0.33 -12.10 28.42
CA LYS A 264 0.63 -13.21 28.53
C LYS A 264 1.49 -13.05 29.76
N LYS A 265 1.74 -14.14 30.49
CA LYS A 265 2.52 -14.11 31.74
C LYS A 265 3.98 -14.45 31.47
N ASP A 266 4.24 -15.28 30.48
CA ASP A 266 5.57 -15.72 30.09
C ASP A 266 5.93 -15.22 28.68
N PHE A 267 7.17 -14.79 28.49
CA PHE A 267 7.68 -14.32 27.20
C PHE A 267 7.67 -15.42 26.12
N SER A 268 7.76 -16.68 26.53
CA SER A 268 7.66 -17.84 25.62
C SER A 268 6.29 -17.98 24.94
N GLU A 269 5.25 -17.33 25.48
CA GLU A 269 3.92 -17.29 24.89
C GLU A 269 3.79 -16.23 23.78
N ILE A 270 4.73 -15.29 23.69
CA ILE A 270 4.68 -14.16 22.75
C ILE A 270 5.47 -14.46 21.47
N THR A 271 5.00 -13.89 20.37
CA THR A 271 5.70 -13.86 19.09
C THR A 271 5.93 -12.41 18.65
N ALA A 272 7.13 -12.09 18.18
CA ALA A 272 7.48 -10.83 17.55
C ALA A 272 7.84 -11.09 16.07
N TYR A 273 7.02 -10.62 15.13
CA TYR A 273 7.28 -10.81 13.70
C TYR A 273 8.40 -9.90 13.19
N PHE A 274 9.20 -10.40 12.25
CA PHE A 274 10.27 -9.64 11.58
C PHE A 274 10.34 -9.88 10.07
N LEU A 275 10.85 -8.90 9.33
CA LEU A 275 11.50 -9.19 8.05
C LEU A 275 12.88 -9.84 8.28
N ASP A 276 13.26 -10.84 7.48
CA ASP A 276 14.61 -11.40 7.52
C ASP A 276 15.61 -10.46 6.82
N ARG A 277 16.24 -9.62 7.64
CA ARG A 277 17.23 -8.63 7.22
C ARG A 277 18.39 -8.61 8.23
N PRO A 278 19.64 -8.41 7.80
CA PRO A 278 20.80 -8.34 8.70
C PRO A 278 20.58 -7.39 9.89
N ARG A 279 19.97 -6.22 9.66
CA ARG A 279 19.63 -5.23 10.70
C ARG A 279 18.70 -5.73 11.81
N HIS A 280 18.02 -6.86 11.65
CA HIS A 280 17.12 -7.44 12.66
C HIS A 280 17.74 -8.59 13.44
N HIS A 281 18.85 -9.18 12.96
CA HIS A 281 19.36 -10.43 13.52
C HIS A 281 19.74 -10.27 15.00
N THR A 282 20.39 -9.15 15.37
CA THR A 282 20.72 -8.84 16.76
C THR A 282 19.50 -8.80 17.68
N THR A 283 18.41 -8.16 17.25
CA THR A 283 17.18 -8.05 18.04
C THR A 283 16.46 -9.38 18.13
N MET A 284 16.37 -10.12 17.02
CA MET A 284 15.79 -11.45 17.00
C MET A 284 16.52 -12.39 17.96
N ASP A 285 17.86 -12.39 17.95
CA ASP A 285 18.68 -13.25 18.79
C ASP A 285 18.49 -12.90 20.28
N ARG A 286 18.42 -11.60 20.62
CA ARG A 286 18.14 -11.13 21.99
C ARG A 286 16.72 -11.51 22.45
N LEU A 287 15.72 -11.36 21.58
CA LEU A 287 14.34 -11.77 21.87
C LEU A 287 14.23 -13.28 22.08
N ASN A 288 14.89 -14.09 21.25
CA ASN A 288 14.90 -15.53 21.41
C ASN A 288 15.60 -15.97 22.69
N ALA A 289 16.65 -15.27 23.12
CA ALA A 289 17.30 -15.53 24.42
C ALA A 289 16.36 -15.25 25.61
N LEU A 290 15.40 -14.33 25.45
CA LEU A 290 14.33 -14.06 26.40
C LEU A 290 13.15 -15.06 26.30
N GLY A 291 13.17 -15.98 25.33
CA GLY A 291 12.12 -16.98 25.10
C GLY A 291 11.07 -16.59 24.05
N VAL A 292 11.08 -15.35 23.56
CA VAL A 292 10.12 -14.86 22.56
C VAL A 292 10.35 -15.54 21.21
N ALA A 293 9.28 -15.99 20.55
CA ALA A 293 9.38 -16.49 19.17
C ALA A 293 9.50 -15.34 18.17
N THR A 294 10.33 -15.52 17.15
CA THR A 294 10.58 -14.53 16.09
C THR A 294 10.24 -15.12 14.72
N PRO A 295 8.94 -15.31 14.41
CA PRO A 295 8.51 -15.68 13.05
C PRO A 295 8.96 -14.60 12.07
N PHE A 296 9.39 -14.99 10.88
CA PHE A 296 9.86 -14.04 9.88
C PHE A 296 9.45 -14.38 8.45
N ASP A 297 9.48 -13.36 7.59
CA ASP A 297 9.41 -13.51 6.14
C ASP A 297 10.52 -12.70 5.46
N LYS A 298 10.87 -13.04 4.22
CA LYS A 298 11.86 -12.27 3.45
C LYS A 298 11.30 -10.99 2.87
N ASP A 299 10.00 -10.84 2.74
CA ASP A 299 9.38 -9.68 2.11
C ASP A 299 7.92 -9.55 2.58
N GLY A 300 7.38 -8.34 2.61
CA GLY A 300 6.02 -8.07 3.08
C GLY A 300 5.90 -8.06 4.61
N ASP A 301 5.63 -6.87 5.13
CA ASP A 301 5.46 -6.63 6.56
C ASP A 301 4.14 -5.95 6.91
N LEU A 302 3.41 -5.53 5.88
CA LEU A 302 2.11 -4.89 6.03
C LEU A 302 1.07 -5.91 6.50
N PHE A 303 0.90 -7.03 5.80
CA PHE A 303 -0.14 -7.99 6.14
C PHE A 303 -0.09 -8.52 7.59
N PRO A 304 1.09 -8.89 8.14
CA PRO A 304 1.21 -9.26 9.55
C PRO A 304 0.67 -8.18 10.49
N ALA A 305 0.92 -6.90 10.22
CA ALA A 305 0.40 -5.80 11.03
C ALA A 305 -1.13 -5.72 11.02
N LEU A 306 -1.77 -6.09 9.91
CA LEU A 306 -3.23 -6.04 9.75
C LEU A 306 -3.97 -7.11 10.54
N VAL A 307 -3.38 -8.31 10.63
CA VAL A 307 -4.04 -9.48 11.23
C VAL A 307 -3.50 -9.81 12.63
N MET A 308 -2.47 -9.09 13.08
CA MET A 308 -1.90 -9.22 14.43
C MET A 308 -2.95 -9.15 15.54
N GLY A 309 -2.88 -10.09 16.48
CA GLY A 309 -3.82 -10.21 17.60
C GLY A 309 -5.23 -10.63 17.19
N LEU A 310 -5.47 -11.03 15.93
CA LEU A 310 -6.76 -11.61 15.54
C LEU A 310 -6.95 -12.96 16.22
N ALA A 311 -8.11 -13.14 16.84
CA ALA A 311 -8.45 -14.40 17.52
C ALA A 311 -8.53 -15.56 16.53
N GLY A 312 -7.97 -16.71 16.92
CA GLY A 312 -7.97 -17.92 16.10
C GLY A 312 -6.88 -17.98 15.04
N LEU A 313 -6.00 -16.98 14.92
CA LEU A 313 -4.75 -17.11 14.16
C LEU A 313 -3.67 -17.73 15.03
N CYS A 314 -3.18 -18.91 14.62
CA CYS A 314 -2.13 -19.64 15.35
C CYS A 314 -1.08 -20.21 14.40
N PHE A 315 0.18 -20.13 14.81
CA PHE A 315 1.29 -20.91 14.26
C PHE A 315 1.13 -22.40 14.61
N PRO A 316 1.84 -23.31 13.92
CA PRO A 316 1.77 -24.75 14.19
C PRO A 316 2.13 -25.17 15.62
N ASP A 317 2.89 -24.34 16.34
CA ASP A 317 3.25 -24.54 17.74
C ASP A 317 2.18 -24.06 18.75
N GLY A 318 1.05 -23.54 18.24
CA GLY A 318 -0.08 -23.06 19.04
C GLY A 318 0.01 -21.58 19.44
N ARG A 319 1.14 -20.89 19.20
CA ARG A 319 1.26 -19.45 19.49
C ARG A 319 0.49 -18.62 18.47
N GLY A 320 -0.14 -17.54 18.91
CA GLY A 320 -0.73 -16.55 18.00
C GLY A 320 0.31 -15.65 17.33
N LEU A 321 -0.12 -14.82 16.38
CA LEU A 321 0.67 -13.69 15.88
C LEU A 321 0.39 -12.47 16.77
N HIS A 322 1.26 -12.24 17.76
CA HIS A 322 0.99 -11.28 18.83
C HIS A 322 1.51 -9.86 18.58
N SER A 323 2.76 -9.73 18.11
CA SER A 323 3.44 -8.44 18.12
C SER A 323 4.48 -8.24 17.01
N MET A 324 4.90 -6.99 16.84
CA MET A 324 6.23 -6.61 16.34
C MET A 324 6.94 -5.87 17.47
N ILE A 325 8.21 -6.15 17.72
CA ILE A 325 8.98 -5.56 18.84
C ILE A 325 10.38 -5.22 18.31
N GLY A 326 10.64 -3.95 18.02
CA GLY A 326 11.91 -3.52 17.44
C GLY A 326 12.12 -3.99 15.99
N GLU A 327 11.03 -4.29 15.28
CA GLU A 327 11.07 -4.59 13.85
C GLU A 327 11.31 -3.29 13.07
N ILE A 328 12.14 -3.29 12.03
CA ILE A 328 12.43 -2.11 11.21
C ILE A 328 11.95 -2.29 9.77
N GLY A 329 10.83 -1.62 9.47
CA GLY A 329 10.15 -1.59 8.18
C GLY A 329 10.02 -0.17 7.63
N GLY A 330 9.28 -0.02 6.54
CA GLY A 330 9.06 1.27 5.90
C GLY A 330 8.05 2.18 6.61
N SER A 331 8.21 3.50 6.47
CA SER A 331 7.27 4.46 7.05
C SER A 331 5.89 4.44 6.40
N ALA A 332 5.80 4.22 5.08
CA ALA A 332 4.53 4.10 4.37
C ALA A 332 3.74 2.88 4.84
N GLU A 333 4.40 1.71 4.86
CA GLU A 333 3.86 0.45 5.35
C GLU A 333 3.47 0.54 6.82
N TRP A 334 4.25 1.26 7.64
CA TRP A 334 3.89 1.53 9.03
C TRP A 334 2.55 2.26 9.13
N VAL A 335 2.30 3.34 8.38
CA VAL A 335 1.02 4.06 8.49
C VAL A 335 -0.14 3.26 7.93
N VAL A 336 0.05 2.64 6.76
CA VAL A 336 -0.98 1.82 6.10
C VAL A 336 -1.38 0.61 6.98
N GLY A 337 -0.45 0.06 7.76
CA GLY A 337 -0.71 -1.02 8.71
C GLY A 337 -1.20 -0.56 10.10
N SER A 338 -0.70 0.58 10.60
CA SER A 338 -0.99 1.06 11.96
C SER A 338 -2.40 1.59 12.12
N LEU A 339 -2.92 2.32 11.12
CA LEU A 339 -4.25 2.93 11.23
C LEU A 339 -5.37 1.86 11.34
N PRO A 340 -5.41 0.82 10.48
CA PRO A 340 -6.35 -0.29 10.64
C PRO A 340 -6.16 -1.09 11.93
N LEU A 341 -4.91 -1.27 12.39
CA LEU A 341 -4.63 -1.91 13.67
C LEU A 341 -5.24 -1.12 14.84
N VAL A 342 -5.11 0.20 14.83
CA VAL A 342 -5.71 1.10 15.82
C VAL A 342 -7.23 1.08 15.78
N TRP A 343 -7.84 1.01 14.58
CA TRP A 343 -9.29 0.86 14.44
C TRP A 343 -9.82 -0.41 15.10
N ARG A 344 -9.06 -1.50 15.05
CA ARG A 344 -9.37 -2.78 15.73
C ARG A 344 -9.12 -2.76 17.25
N GLY A 345 -8.62 -1.65 17.81
CA GLY A 345 -8.30 -1.53 19.24
C GLY A 345 -6.87 -1.94 19.60
N GLY A 346 -6.00 -2.14 18.62
CA GLY A 346 -4.57 -2.32 18.83
C GLY A 346 -3.82 -0.99 18.97
N GLN A 347 -2.51 -1.08 19.13
CA GLN A 347 -1.64 0.09 19.22
C GLN A 347 -0.36 -0.12 18.41
N SER A 348 0.16 0.99 17.89
CA SER A 348 1.41 1.07 17.14
C SER A 348 2.23 2.25 17.62
N LEU A 349 3.47 1.96 18.01
CA LEU A 349 4.53 2.90 18.33
C LEU A 349 5.58 2.82 17.24
N GLY A 350 5.97 3.95 16.67
CA GLY A 350 7.02 4.06 15.67
C GLY A 350 8.13 4.99 16.12
N MET A 351 9.35 4.72 15.68
CA MET A 351 10.50 5.60 15.83
C MET A 351 11.29 5.57 14.51
N LEU A 352 11.58 6.74 13.94
CA LEU A 352 12.33 6.79 12.68
C LEU A 352 13.75 6.23 12.92
N THR A 353 14.35 5.70 11.87
CA THR A 353 15.71 5.12 11.88
C THR A 353 16.47 5.60 10.65
N SER A 354 17.80 5.62 10.73
CA SER A 354 18.65 6.02 9.61
C SER A 354 18.62 4.95 8.52
N GLN A 355 18.10 5.34 7.36
CA GLN A 355 18.11 4.48 6.18
C GLN A 355 19.53 4.33 5.62
N SER A 356 20.31 5.40 5.65
CA SER A 356 21.69 5.43 5.18
C SER A 356 22.55 4.43 5.95
N SER A 357 22.44 4.41 7.27
CA SER A 357 23.14 3.46 8.13
C SER A 357 22.64 2.03 7.89
N LEU A 358 21.32 1.83 7.84
CA LEU A 358 20.70 0.50 7.75
C LEU A 358 20.77 -0.18 6.36
N THR A 359 21.20 0.54 5.33
CA THR A 359 21.35 0.01 3.96
C THR A 359 22.80 -0.32 3.60
N ARG A 360 23.76 -0.04 4.49
CA ARG A 360 25.17 -0.39 4.31
C ARG A 360 25.37 -1.90 4.24
N LYS A 361 26.16 -2.35 3.27
CA LYS A 361 26.48 -3.77 3.03
C LYS A 361 27.78 -4.22 3.69
N ASP A 362 28.58 -3.27 4.14
CA ASP A 362 29.90 -3.48 4.71
C ASP A 362 29.89 -3.54 6.26
N LEU A 363 28.72 -3.37 6.88
CA LEU A 363 28.53 -3.49 8.32
C LEU A 363 27.94 -4.86 8.71
N ALA A 364 28.38 -5.39 9.85
CA ALA A 364 27.79 -6.56 10.47
C ALA A 364 26.39 -6.26 11.07
N PRO A 365 25.55 -7.28 11.32
CA PRO A 365 24.24 -7.12 11.97
C PRO A 365 24.25 -6.28 13.27
N GLU A 366 25.24 -6.50 14.13
CA GLU A 366 25.35 -5.77 15.40
C GLU A 366 25.71 -4.30 15.20
N GLU A 367 26.58 -4.00 14.25
CA GLU A 367 26.91 -2.63 13.87
C GLU A 367 25.68 -1.93 13.28
N LEU A 368 24.95 -2.58 12.37
CA LEU A 368 23.69 -2.04 11.83
C LEU A 368 22.68 -1.72 12.93
N TRP A 369 22.54 -2.61 13.92
CA TRP A 369 21.64 -2.39 15.06
C TRP A 369 22.07 -1.18 15.91
N ASN A 370 23.36 -1.03 16.18
CA ASN A 370 23.90 0.09 16.96
C ASN A 370 23.85 1.42 16.18
N GLU A 371 24.00 1.37 14.85
CA GLU A 371 24.03 2.53 13.96
C GLU A 371 22.64 3.04 13.56
N ARG A 372 21.55 2.32 13.88
CA ARG A 372 20.19 2.61 13.37
C ARG A 372 19.62 3.99 13.72
N PHE A 373 20.17 4.69 14.71
CA PHE A 373 19.78 6.05 15.07
C PHE A 373 20.85 7.11 14.76
N HIS A 374 21.88 6.75 13.98
CA HIS A 374 22.89 7.67 13.48
C HIS A 374 22.47 8.18 12.11
N TYR A 375 21.82 9.34 12.10
CA TYR A 375 21.30 9.98 10.91
C TYR A 375 22.37 10.79 10.19
N THR A 376 22.28 10.86 8.86
CA THR A 376 23.04 11.85 8.08
C THR A 376 22.44 13.25 8.25
N GLU A 377 23.15 14.29 7.80
CA GLU A 377 22.63 15.67 7.80
C GLU A 377 21.36 15.77 6.93
N GLU A 378 21.33 15.11 5.78
CA GLU A 378 20.15 15.07 4.90
C GLU A 378 18.96 14.40 5.57
N GLU A 379 19.19 13.29 6.28
CA GLU A 379 18.14 12.62 7.04
C GLU A 379 17.64 13.50 8.19
N LEU A 380 18.52 14.18 8.92
CA LEU A 380 18.12 15.13 9.97
C LEU A 380 17.25 16.27 9.44
N ILE A 381 17.55 16.80 8.24
CA ILE A 381 16.72 17.82 7.59
C ILE A 381 15.30 17.27 7.31
N LEU A 382 15.18 16.04 6.79
CA LEU A 382 13.89 15.38 6.57
C LEU A 382 13.11 15.16 7.88
N LEU A 383 13.81 14.84 8.97
CA LEU A 383 13.22 14.62 10.29
C LEU A 383 12.76 15.92 10.96
N GLN A 384 13.50 17.01 10.79
CA GLN A 384 13.14 18.32 11.33
C GLN A 384 11.83 18.85 10.72
N ASP A 385 11.64 18.66 9.42
CA ASP A 385 10.39 19.05 8.72
C ASP A 385 9.16 18.30 9.26
N ALA A 386 9.35 17.09 9.78
CA ALA A 386 8.29 16.32 10.42
C ALA A 386 7.92 16.80 11.85
N ARG A 387 8.59 17.83 12.39
CA ARG A 387 8.29 18.49 13.68
C ARG A 387 8.28 17.52 14.88
N PHE A 388 9.26 16.61 14.95
CA PHE A 388 9.47 15.69 16.09
C PHE A 388 10.20 16.34 17.28
N GLU A 389 10.10 17.66 17.46
CA GLU A 389 11.00 18.45 18.32
C GLU A 389 10.95 18.12 19.82
N GLN A 390 10.06 17.23 20.28
CA GLN A 390 9.97 16.84 21.71
C GLN A 390 9.82 15.33 21.98
N LYS A 391 9.52 14.50 20.98
CA LYS A 391 9.25 13.07 21.18
C LYS A 391 9.94 12.27 20.06
N PRO A 392 10.97 11.44 20.38
CA PRO A 392 11.71 10.71 19.36
C PRO A 392 10.93 9.52 18.77
N PHE A 393 9.72 9.26 19.29
CA PHE A 393 8.80 8.21 18.89
C PHE A 393 7.39 8.79 18.69
N PHE A 394 6.52 8.07 18.01
CA PHE A 394 5.18 8.55 17.64
C PHE A 394 4.17 7.42 17.57
N THR A 395 2.89 7.77 17.76
CA THR A 395 1.75 6.89 17.50
C THR A 395 0.88 7.49 16.39
N VAL A 396 -0.18 6.79 15.99
CA VAL A 396 -1.14 7.30 15.00
C VAL A 396 -1.74 8.66 15.44
N SER A 397 -1.94 8.86 16.74
CA SER A 397 -2.47 10.12 17.31
C SER A 397 -1.50 11.31 17.20
N ASP A 398 -0.20 11.04 17.02
CA ASP A 398 0.80 12.07 16.78
C ASP A 398 0.77 12.53 15.31
N ILE A 399 0.42 11.65 14.37
CA ILE A 399 0.39 11.97 12.93
C ILE A 399 -0.99 12.44 12.46
N MET A 400 -2.06 12.11 13.18
CA MET A 400 -3.45 12.38 12.79
C MET A 400 -4.26 13.01 13.93
N GLU A 401 -5.07 14.03 13.64
CA GLU A 401 -5.94 14.74 14.58
C GLU A 401 -6.99 13.86 15.22
N ASN A 402 -7.74 13.13 14.39
CA ASN A 402 -8.82 12.26 14.84
C ASN A 402 -8.77 10.92 14.11
N PRO A 403 -7.96 9.95 14.59
CA PRO A 403 -7.81 8.66 13.91
C PRO A 403 -9.09 7.84 13.82
N PHE A 404 -10.16 8.21 14.52
CA PHE A 404 -11.44 7.49 14.52
C PHE A 404 -12.58 8.23 13.79
N ALA A 405 -12.30 9.36 13.14
CA ALA A 405 -13.29 10.22 12.48
C ALA A 405 -14.14 9.48 11.43
N GLY A 406 -13.52 8.56 10.68
CA GLY A 406 -14.21 7.70 9.74
C GLY A 406 -13.21 7.22 8.70
N GLY A 407 -13.18 5.92 8.42
CA GLY A 407 -12.24 5.39 7.45
C GLY A 407 -12.49 3.94 7.09
N VAL A 408 -11.93 3.56 5.94
CA VAL A 408 -11.90 2.19 5.43
C VAL A 408 -10.52 1.91 4.87
N SER A 409 -10.03 0.71 5.14
CA SER A 409 -8.84 0.15 4.53
C SER A 409 -9.21 -1.15 3.82
N ALA A 410 -8.55 -1.41 2.70
CA ALA A 410 -8.79 -2.59 1.87
C ALA A 410 -7.47 -3.18 1.39
N PHE A 411 -7.39 -4.51 1.44
CA PHE A 411 -6.20 -5.30 1.15
C PHE A 411 -6.60 -6.49 0.28
N CYS A 412 -6.39 -6.40 -1.03
CA CYS A 412 -6.75 -7.47 -1.95
C CYS A 412 -5.56 -8.38 -2.20
N ALA A 413 -5.74 -9.68 -1.94
CA ALA A 413 -4.71 -10.67 -2.20
C ALA A 413 -4.46 -10.81 -3.70
N ILE A 414 -3.19 -10.66 -4.10
CA ILE A 414 -2.71 -11.05 -5.43
C ILE A 414 -2.38 -12.55 -5.41
N SER A 415 -1.84 -13.05 -4.30
CA SER A 415 -1.45 -14.44 -4.09
C SER A 415 -1.99 -15.01 -2.79
N ASP A 416 -2.04 -16.34 -2.69
CA ASP A 416 -2.51 -17.05 -1.50
C ASP A 416 -1.76 -16.58 -0.25
N ASN A 417 -2.50 -16.26 0.80
CA ASN A 417 -1.95 -15.66 1.99
C ASN A 417 -1.59 -16.73 3.05
N TYR A 418 -0.35 -16.71 3.53
CA TYR A 418 0.13 -17.68 4.54
C TYR A 418 -0.07 -17.23 5.98
N PHE A 419 -0.42 -15.96 6.19
CA PHE A 419 -0.76 -15.44 7.51
C PHE A 419 -2.25 -15.59 7.82
N PHE A 420 -3.10 -15.52 6.80
CA PHE A 420 -4.54 -15.72 6.91
C PHE A 420 -5.02 -16.55 5.70
N PRO A 421 -4.97 -17.90 5.80
CA PRO A 421 -5.27 -18.81 4.70
C PRO A 421 -6.60 -18.60 3.96
N PRO A 422 -7.70 -18.13 4.59
CA PRO A 422 -8.94 -17.89 3.87
C PRO A 422 -8.88 -16.79 2.79
N LEU A 423 -7.85 -15.94 2.80
CA LEU A 423 -7.65 -14.89 1.81
C LEU A 423 -6.76 -15.41 0.68
N GLU A 424 -7.39 -16.12 -0.25
CA GLU A 424 -6.76 -16.70 -1.44
C GLU A 424 -6.41 -15.62 -2.48
N GLY A 425 -5.42 -15.89 -3.33
CA GLY A 425 -5.06 -14.99 -4.43
C GLY A 425 -6.16 -14.84 -5.48
N VAL A 426 -6.01 -13.85 -6.38
CA VAL A 426 -6.95 -13.66 -7.48
C VAL A 426 -7.00 -14.93 -8.35
N LYS A 427 -8.21 -15.44 -8.58
CA LYS A 427 -8.47 -16.55 -9.51
C LYS A 427 -8.95 -16.01 -10.84
N VAL A 428 -8.37 -16.51 -11.93
CA VAL A 428 -8.71 -16.10 -13.30
C VAL A 428 -9.09 -17.33 -14.12
N ASP A 429 -10.37 -17.45 -14.45
CA ASP A 429 -10.88 -18.41 -15.43
C ASP A 429 -10.97 -17.71 -16.79
N ARG A 430 -9.98 -17.98 -17.65
CA ARG A 430 -9.89 -17.35 -18.98
C ARG A 430 -10.93 -17.90 -19.97
N GLU A 431 -11.40 -19.13 -19.77
CA GLU A 431 -12.35 -19.78 -20.67
C GLU A 431 -13.76 -19.23 -20.46
N GLN A 432 -14.17 -19.12 -19.20
CA GLN A 432 -15.47 -18.56 -18.83
C GLN A 432 -15.46 -17.02 -18.72
N GLY A 433 -14.26 -16.42 -18.73
CA GLY A 433 -14.09 -14.98 -18.53
C GLY A 433 -14.50 -14.54 -17.14
N LEU A 434 -14.16 -15.33 -16.11
CA LEU A 434 -14.47 -15.05 -14.71
C LEU A 434 -13.22 -14.69 -13.93
N ILE A 435 -13.34 -13.71 -13.04
CA ILE A 435 -12.26 -13.26 -12.18
C ILE A 435 -12.79 -13.17 -10.75
N THR A 436 -12.22 -13.94 -9.83
CA THR A 436 -12.59 -13.90 -8.40
C THR A 436 -11.47 -13.25 -7.59
N THR A 437 -11.83 -12.24 -6.81
CA THR A 437 -10.92 -11.51 -5.91
C THR A 437 -11.29 -11.75 -4.46
N ASN A 438 -10.31 -11.75 -3.56
CA ASN A 438 -10.51 -11.81 -2.11
C ASN A 438 -9.86 -10.58 -1.46
N THR A 439 -10.67 -9.73 -0.83
CA THR A 439 -10.24 -8.46 -0.22
C THR A 439 -10.56 -8.45 1.26
N LEU A 440 -9.56 -8.24 2.11
CA LEU A 440 -9.75 -7.96 3.53
C LEU A 440 -10.05 -6.48 3.69
N MET A 441 -11.16 -6.14 4.35
CA MET A 441 -11.57 -4.77 4.63
C MET A 441 -11.59 -4.56 6.14
N ILE A 442 -11.00 -3.45 6.60
CA ILE A 442 -11.06 -3.02 8.00
C ILE A 442 -11.54 -1.57 8.02
N ASN A 443 -12.62 -1.29 8.73
CA ASN A 443 -13.15 0.07 8.87
C ASN A 443 -12.86 0.68 10.24
N SER A 444 -13.15 1.97 10.40
CA SER A 444 -12.90 2.71 11.64
C SER A 444 -13.75 2.26 12.84
N LEU A 445 -14.81 1.48 12.62
CA LEU A 445 -15.53 0.78 13.69
C LEU A 445 -14.81 -0.49 14.15
N GLY A 446 -13.65 -0.82 13.60
CA GLY A 446 -12.91 -2.04 13.92
C GLY A 446 -13.52 -3.31 13.32
N ASN A 447 -14.54 -3.17 12.44
CA ASN A 447 -15.09 -4.34 11.75
C ASN A 447 -14.07 -4.86 10.75
N ILE A 448 -13.97 -6.18 10.66
CA ILE A 448 -13.13 -6.89 9.73
C ILE A 448 -14.03 -7.78 8.87
N GLU A 449 -14.00 -7.53 7.57
CA GLU A 449 -14.78 -8.27 6.59
C GLU A 449 -13.85 -8.83 5.52
N HIS A 450 -14.07 -10.05 5.09
CA HIS A 450 -13.43 -10.63 3.91
C HIS A 450 -14.43 -10.65 2.77
N TRP A 451 -14.16 -9.90 1.71
CA TRP A 451 -15.01 -9.76 0.53
C TRP A 451 -14.48 -10.64 -0.59
N GLN A 452 -15.22 -11.69 -0.92
CA GLN A 452 -15.00 -12.51 -2.10
C GLN A 452 -15.94 -12.06 -3.21
N LEU A 453 -15.41 -11.52 -4.30
CA LEU A 453 -16.18 -10.96 -5.41
C LEU A 453 -15.81 -11.66 -6.71
N THR A 454 -16.80 -12.11 -7.47
CA THR A 454 -16.61 -12.73 -8.79
C THR A 454 -17.17 -11.84 -9.88
N PHE A 455 -16.28 -11.38 -10.77
CA PHE A 455 -16.60 -10.54 -11.91
C PHE A 455 -16.58 -11.35 -13.20
N LYS A 456 -17.49 -11.01 -14.11
CA LYS A 456 -17.52 -11.49 -15.48
C LYS A 456 -16.94 -10.44 -16.42
N CYS A 457 -16.03 -10.85 -17.31
CA CYS A 457 -15.53 -10.04 -18.41
C CYS A 457 -16.58 -9.99 -19.53
N VAL A 458 -17.42 -8.95 -19.56
CA VAL A 458 -18.59 -8.90 -20.46
C VAL A 458 -18.23 -8.83 -21.94
N GLU A 459 -17.10 -8.22 -22.27
CA GLU A 459 -16.53 -8.14 -23.64
C GLU A 459 -15.51 -9.25 -23.92
N GLY A 460 -15.34 -10.18 -22.98
CA GLY A 460 -14.33 -11.24 -23.04
C GLY A 460 -13.03 -10.88 -22.33
N PHE A 461 -12.34 -11.91 -21.82
CA PHE A 461 -11.16 -11.78 -20.96
C PHE A 461 -10.05 -10.92 -21.56
N ASN A 462 -9.72 -11.13 -22.85
CA ASN A 462 -8.62 -10.41 -23.49
C ASN A 462 -8.88 -8.90 -23.62
N VAL A 463 -10.15 -8.50 -23.78
CA VAL A 463 -10.54 -7.09 -23.86
C VAL A 463 -10.38 -6.43 -22.49
N THR A 464 -10.86 -7.08 -21.42
CA THR A 464 -10.65 -6.62 -20.04
C THR A 464 -9.17 -6.53 -19.70
N ALA A 465 -8.37 -7.55 -20.05
CA ALA A 465 -6.93 -7.56 -19.82
C ALA A 465 -6.23 -6.38 -20.50
N GLU A 466 -6.58 -6.07 -21.75
CA GLU A 466 -6.04 -4.92 -22.48
C GLU A 466 -6.45 -3.58 -21.83
N LYS A 467 -7.72 -3.45 -21.41
CA LYS A 467 -8.21 -2.27 -20.69
C LYS A 467 -7.46 -2.01 -19.38
N MET A 468 -6.96 -3.05 -18.72
CA MET A 468 -6.18 -2.94 -17.47
C MET A 468 -4.70 -2.63 -17.67
N ARG A 469 -4.16 -2.67 -18.90
CA ARG A 469 -2.75 -2.37 -19.16
C ARG A 469 -2.47 -0.88 -19.02
N SER A 470 -1.34 -0.54 -18.38
CA SER A 470 -0.87 0.85 -18.31
C SER A 470 -0.56 1.41 -19.71
N PRO A 471 -0.91 2.67 -20.00
CA PRO A 471 -0.59 3.34 -21.26
C PRO A 471 0.89 3.26 -21.67
N LYS A 472 1.82 3.23 -20.70
CA LYS A 472 3.25 3.10 -20.99
C LYS A 472 3.60 1.82 -21.75
N ALA A 473 2.86 0.74 -21.54
CA ALA A 473 3.10 -0.52 -22.23
C ALA A 473 2.96 -0.36 -23.75
N GLU A 474 2.05 0.49 -24.22
CA GLU A 474 1.86 0.81 -25.64
C GLU A 474 3.03 1.62 -26.22
N LEU A 475 3.89 2.24 -25.39
CA LEU A 475 4.95 3.16 -25.82
C LEU A 475 6.35 2.53 -25.84
N ARG A 476 6.56 1.41 -25.14
CA ARG A 476 7.89 0.80 -24.90
C ARG A 476 8.64 0.32 -26.15
N ALA A 477 7.96 0.16 -27.28
CA ALA A 477 8.53 -0.41 -28.51
C ALA A 477 8.70 0.63 -29.65
N PHE A 478 8.49 1.91 -29.37
CA PHE A 478 8.46 2.95 -30.38
C PHE A 478 9.66 3.90 -30.29
N ASP A 479 10.05 4.42 -31.44
CA ASP A 479 11.00 5.53 -31.51
C ASP A 479 10.33 6.85 -31.10
N LYS A 480 11.14 7.89 -30.95
CA LYS A 480 10.69 9.22 -30.52
C LYS A 480 9.56 9.79 -31.39
N ALA A 481 9.67 9.69 -32.71
CA ALA A 481 8.68 10.27 -33.62
C ALA A 481 7.32 9.60 -33.44
N LYS A 482 7.32 8.27 -33.29
CA LYS A 482 6.11 7.48 -33.09
C LYS A 482 5.54 7.63 -31.67
N ILE A 483 6.37 7.87 -30.66
CA ILE A 483 5.91 8.25 -29.31
C ILE A 483 5.14 9.58 -29.35
N GLU A 484 5.68 10.60 -30.02
CA GLU A 484 4.99 11.90 -30.18
C GLU A 484 3.63 11.73 -30.87
N GLU A 485 3.56 10.94 -31.95
CA GLU A 485 2.30 10.63 -32.65
C GLU A 485 1.29 9.92 -31.74
N LYS A 486 1.73 8.89 -31.00
CA LYS A 486 0.86 8.12 -30.10
C LYS A 486 0.34 8.95 -28.95
N ILE A 487 1.18 9.76 -28.31
CA ILE A 487 0.75 10.65 -27.23
C ILE A 487 -0.23 11.70 -27.74
N LYS A 488 -0.01 12.28 -28.93
CA LYS A 488 -0.98 13.18 -29.54
C LYS A 488 -2.33 12.51 -29.78
N THR A 489 -2.31 11.25 -30.22
CA THR A 489 -3.52 10.43 -30.41
C THR A 489 -4.22 10.16 -29.08
N MET A 490 -3.47 9.82 -28.02
CA MET A 490 -4.02 9.62 -26.68
C MET A 490 -4.64 10.92 -26.14
N ALA A 491 -3.95 12.05 -26.30
CA ALA A 491 -4.40 13.38 -25.84
C ALA A 491 -5.67 13.88 -26.54
N SER A 492 -5.98 13.36 -27.73
CA SER A 492 -7.15 13.74 -28.54
C SER A 492 -8.37 12.83 -28.31
N ASN A 493 -8.26 11.79 -27.49
CA ASN A 493 -9.36 10.87 -27.17
C ASN A 493 -9.61 10.93 -25.66
N ASP A 494 -10.83 11.27 -25.24
CA ASP A 494 -11.14 11.58 -23.83
C ASP A 494 -10.74 10.45 -22.86
N VAL A 495 -11.08 9.20 -23.20
CA VAL A 495 -10.73 8.03 -22.37
C VAL A 495 -9.21 7.86 -22.29
N LYS A 496 -8.51 7.88 -23.43
CA LYS A 496 -7.04 7.72 -23.44
C LYS A 496 -6.33 8.89 -22.77
N ARG A 497 -6.86 10.10 -22.92
CA ARG A 497 -6.36 11.33 -22.31
C ARG A 497 -6.50 11.27 -20.79
N PHE A 498 -7.63 10.79 -20.29
CA PHE A 498 -7.84 10.50 -18.87
C PHE A 498 -6.78 9.52 -18.33
N ARG A 499 -6.59 8.38 -19.02
CA ARG A 499 -5.58 7.38 -18.62
C ARG A 499 -4.16 7.92 -18.68
N LEU A 500 -3.85 8.73 -19.70
CA LEU A 500 -2.57 9.42 -19.88
C LEU A 500 -2.26 10.33 -18.70
N LYS A 501 -3.25 11.06 -18.17
CA LYS A 501 -3.08 11.93 -16.99
C LYS A 501 -2.64 11.13 -15.77
N GLN A 502 -3.36 10.04 -15.46
CA GLN A 502 -3.05 9.18 -14.32
C GLN A 502 -1.67 8.52 -14.45
N PHE A 503 -1.37 8.00 -15.65
CA PHE A 503 -0.07 7.42 -15.96
C PHE A 503 1.05 8.44 -15.75
N PHE A 504 0.90 9.63 -16.31
CA PHE A 504 1.92 10.67 -16.27
C PHE A 504 2.22 11.10 -14.82
N VAL A 505 1.16 11.33 -14.03
CA VAL A 505 1.29 11.68 -12.61
C VAL A 505 2.00 10.57 -11.85
N ASN A 506 1.56 9.32 -12.00
CA ASN A 506 2.05 8.21 -11.20
C ASN A 506 3.48 7.75 -11.54
N ASP A 507 3.90 7.88 -12.81
CA ASP A 507 5.20 7.37 -13.27
C ASP A 507 6.31 8.43 -13.20
N TYR A 508 5.94 9.71 -13.31
CA TYR A 508 6.90 10.82 -13.37
C TYR A 508 6.86 11.73 -12.15
N TYR A 509 6.16 11.34 -11.08
CA TYR A 509 6.04 12.16 -9.88
C TYR A 509 7.35 12.68 -9.26
N PRO A 510 8.51 11.99 -9.31
CA PRO A 510 9.74 12.55 -8.74
C PRO A 510 10.23 13.79 -9.49
N ALA A 511 9.72 14.02 -10.70
CA ALA A 511 10.08 15.14 -11.56
C ALA A 511 8.92 16.11 -11.81
N ILE A 512 7.78 15.96 -11.11
CA ILE A 512 6.66 16.89 -11.22
C ILE A 512 6.35 17.54 -9.87
N ILE A 513 5.90 18.79 -9.92
CA ILE A 513 5.32 19.49 -8.77
C ILE A 513 3.88 19.85 -9.11
N HIS A 514 2.94 19.46 -8.25
CA HIS A 514 1.54 19.85 -8.37
C HIS A 514 1.32 21.29 -7.88
N THR A 515 0.63 22.12 -8.66
CA THR A 515 0.35 23.52 -8.34
C THR A 515 -1.03 23.93 -8.84
N ALA A 516 -1.98 24.15 -7.93
CA ALA A 516 -3.32 24.68 -8.21
C ALA A 516 -4.04 24.02 -9.42
N GLY A 517 -4.01 22.67 -9.48
CA GLY A 517 -4.62 21.90 -10.57
C GLY A 517 -3.76 21.74 -11.83
N LYS A 518 -2.55 22.30 -11.85
CA LYS A 518 -1.53 22.15 -12.90
C LYS A 518 -0.29 21.43 -12.39
N MET A 519 0.64 21.16 -13.30
CA MET A 519 1.93 20.54 -13.01
C MET A 519 3.09 21.42 -13.50
N ILE A 520 4.18 21.42 -12.76
CA ILE A 520 5.49 21.91 -13.22
C ILE A 520 6.37 20.69 -13.45
N VAL A 521 6.97 20.57 -14.64
CA VAL A 521 7.97 19.54 -14.93
C VAL A 521 9.35 20.08 -14.63
N LEU A 522 10.10 19.36 -13.79
CA LEU A 522 11.47 19.67 -13.43
C LEU A 522 12.43 19.01 -14.43
N GLU A 523 12.66 19.64 -15.57
CA GLU A 523 13.49 19.09 -16.66
C GLU A 523 14.90 18.67 -16.19
N LYS A 524 15.53 19.47 -15.32
CA LYS A 524 16.84 19.11 -14.72
C LYS A 524 16.76 17.84 -13.87
N THR A 525 15.64 17.63 -13.18
CA THR A 525 15.40 16.42 -12.39
C THR A 525 15.19 15.21 -13.30
N VAL A 526 14.48 15.37 -14.42
CA VAL A 526 14.36 14.30 -15.44
C VAL A 526 15.74 13.86 -15.93
N GLU A 527 16.59 14.80 -16.36
CA GLU A 527 17.94 14.46 -16.82
C GLU A 527 18.82 13.88 -15.70
N ALA A 528 18.69 14.37 -14.46
CA ALA A 528 19.40 13.80 -13.32
C ALA A 528 18.95 12.37 -12.99
N LEU A 529 17.65 12.07 -13.09
CA LEU A 529 17.09 10.74 -12.92
C LEU A 529 17.57 9.79 -14.04
N ILE A 530 17.72 10.28 -15.27
CA ILE A 530 18.30 9.50 -16.38
C ILE A 530 19.78 9.23 -16.15
N ALA A 531 20.56 10.26 -15.80
CA ALA A 531 22.00 10.13 -15.56
C ALA A 531 22.30 9.13 -14.43
N ARG A 532 21.39 9.03 -13.46
CA ARG A 532 21.50 8.06 -12.40
C ARG A 532 20.92 6.69 -12.77
N GLY A 533 20.13 6.53 -13.84
CA GLY A 533 19.52 5.25 -14.27
C GLY A 533 18.11 4.97 -13.75
N ALA A 534 17.45 5.95 -13.12
CA ALA A 534 16.05 5.83 -12.68
C ALA A 534 15.07 5.88 -13.83
N PHE A 535 15.34 6.79 -14.75
CA PHE A 535 14.62 7.04 -15.98
C PHE A 535 15.51 6.66 -17.16
N SER A 536 14.86 6.48 -18.30
CA SER A 536 15.50 6.19 -19.57
C SER A 536 15.32 7.35 -20.55
N GLU A 537 16.01 7.32 -21.69
CA GLU A 537 15.77 8.32 -22.74
C GLU A 537 14.33 8.29 -23.26
N LEU A 538 13.71 7.10 -23.28
CA LEU A 538 12.29 6.91 -23.57
C LEU A 538 11.41 7.74 -22.61
N ASP A 539 11.76 7.82 -21.33
CA ASP A 539 11.00 8.59 -20.35
C ASP A 539 11.06 10.09 -20.63
N ARG A 540 12.24 10.61 -20.99
CA ARG A 540 12.39 12.00 -21.45
C ARG A 540 11.53 12.29 -22.67
N ASP A 541 11.51 11.38 -23.64
CA ASP A 541 10.74 11.54 -24.87
C ASP A 541 9.23 11.53 -24.58
N ILE A 542 8.76 10.65 -23.69
CA ILE A 542 7.37 10.63 -23.21
C ILE A 542 7.03 11.94 -22.50
N VAL A 543 7.90 12.43 -21.61
CA VAL A 543 7.68 13.68 -20.88
C VAL A 543 7.54 14.86 -21.84
N LYS A 544 8.48 15.01 -22.78
CA LYS A 544 8.46 16.10 -23.78
C LYS A 544 7.28 16.02 -24.73
N ALA A 545 6.94 14.81 -25.17
CA ALA A 545 5.77 14.60 -26.03
C ALA A 545 4.47 14.96 -25.31
N THR A 546 4.35 14.61 -24.02
CA THR A 546 3.16 14.92 -23.21
C THR A 546 3.04 16.42 -22.96
N THR A 547 4.11 17.10 -22.54
CA THR A 547 4.09 18.55 -22.30
C THR A 547 3.73 19.35 -23.55
N LYS A 548 4.13 18.87 -24.73
CA LYS A 548 3.77 19.45 -26.03
C LYS A 548 2.32 19.16 -26.45
N ALA A 549 1.80 17.97 -26.14
CA ALA A 549 0.46 17.55 -26.58
C ALA A 549 -0.67 18.12 -25.72
N VAL A 550 -0.41 18.39 -24.43
CA VAL A 550 -1.39 18.90 -23.45
C VAL A 550 -0.83 20.06 -22.62
N PRO A 551 -0.41 21.17 -23.25
CA PRO A 551 0.26 22.30 -22.57
C PRO A 551 -0.58 22.91 -21.43
N GLU A 552 -1.90 22.80 -21.48
CA GLU A 552 -2.84 23.28 -20.47
C GLU A 552 -2.72 22.59 -19.11
N TRP A 553 -2.17 21.36 -19.07
CA TRP A 553 -1.84 20.67 -17.82
C TRP A 553 -0.66 21.30 -17.09
N PHE A 554 0.15 22.07 -17.80
CA PHE A 554 1.44 22.54 -17.31
C PHE A 554 1.46 24.05 -17.08
N THR A 555 2.38 24.46 -16.21
CA THR A 555 2.77 25.86 -16.06
C THR A 555 4.29 25.94 -16.02
N ALA A 556 4.84 27.10 -16.40
CA ALA A 556 6.28 27.30 -16.38
C ALA A 556 6.79 27.30 -14.93
N ALA A 557 7.96 26.70 -14.71
CA ALA A 557 8.71 26.95 -13.48
C ALA A 557 9.09 28.44 -13.47
N ALA A 558 8.72 29.16 -12.40
CA ALA A 558 9.05 30.57 -12.23
C ALA A 558 10.56 30.79 -12.04
#